data_AF-A0A7W0S0T4-F1
#
_entry.id   AF-A0A7W0S0T4-F1
#
_cell.length_a   1.000
_cell.length_b   1.000
_cell.length_c   1.000
_cell.angle_alpha   90.00
_cell.angle_beta   90.00
_cell.angle_gamma   90.00
#
_symmetry.space_group_name_H-M   'P 1'
#
loop_
_entity.id
_entity.type
_entity.pdbx_description
1 polymer ?
#
loop_
_entity_poly.entity_id
_entity_poly.type
_entity_poly.pdbx_seq_one_letter_code
_entity_poly.pdbx_strand_id
1 'polypeptide(L)'
;MTLVFGAHGLLFGTWVSRIPAFQDDLSLGEAELGLALLGATLGGFLALPLSGWIVSRSGSRAMVSGGLAAFALLLVLLPLSPTLPALALALFAFGAAGGALDIAMNAQGLALERG
;
A
#
# COMPACT_ATOMS: atom_id res chain seq x y z
N MET A 1 -13.32 -7.76 10.47
CA MET A 1 -11.92 -7.80 9.98
C MET A 1 -11.77 -8.59 8.70
N THR A 2 -12.43 -9.75 8.53
CA THR A 2 -12.36 -10.58 7.31
C THR A 2 -12.56 -9.81 6.00
N LEU A 3 -13.57 -8.95 5.92
CA LEU A 3 -13.81 -8.12 4.72
C LEU A 3 -12.65 -7.16 4.42
N VAL A 4 -12.01 -6.62 5.46
CA VAL A 4 -10.86 -5.70 5.30
C VAL A 4 -9.64 -6.47 4.80
N PHE A 5 -9.35 -7.65 5.36
CA PHE A 5 -8.30 -8.54 4.84
C PHE A 5 -8.55 -8.95 3.40
N GLY A 6 -9.79 -9.33 3.07
CA GLY A 6 -10.18 -9.65 1.70
C GLY A 6 -10.01 -8.46 0.76
N ALA A 7 -10.45 -7.27 1.16
CA ALA A 7 -10.30 -6.05 0.35
C ALA A 7 -8.82 -5.67 0.16
N HIS A 8 -8.00 -5.72 1.21
CA HIS A 8 -6.56 -5.46 1.12
C HIS A 8 -5.89 -6.43 0.14
N GLY A 9 -6.18 -7.73 0.25
CA GLY A 9 -5.67 -8.75 -0.66
C GLY A 9 -6.13 -8.55 -2.11
N LEU A 10 -7.39 -8.18 -2.33
CA LEU A 10 -7.92 -7.89 -3.67
C LEU A 10 -7.25 -6.66 -4.30
N LEU A 11 -7.06 -5.58 -3.53
CA LEU A 11 -6.39 -4.37 -4.01
C LEU A 11 -4.93 -4.64 -4.35
N PHE A 12 -4.22 -5.37 -3.50
CA PHE A 12 -2.83 -5.76 -3.76
C PHE A 12 -2.72 -6.70 -4.96
N GLY A 13 -3.58 -7.72 -5.05
CA GLY A 13 -3.63 -8.63 -6.20
C GLY A 13 -3.96 -7.90 -7.51
N THR A 14 -4.84 -6.90 -7.46
CA THR A 14 -5.13 -6.03 -8.61
C THR A 14 -3.89 -5.27 -9.07
N TRP A 15 -3.12 -4.69 -8.13
CA TRP A 15 -1.84 -4.06 -8.46
C TRP A 15 -0.88 -5.05 -9.13
N VAL A 16 -0.63 -6.20 -8.50
CA VAL A 16 0.32 -7.22 -9.01
C VAL A 16 -0.05 -7.66 -10.42
N SER A 17 -1.33 -7.90 -10.70
CA SER A 17 -1.81 -8.29 -12.03
C SER A 17 -1.58 -7.25 -13.13
N ARG A 18 -1.37 -5.98 -12.77
CA ARG A 18 -1.18 -4.86 -13.70
C ARG A 18 0.27 -4.45 -13.88
N ILE A 19 1.22 -5.06 -13.17
CA ILE A 19 2.65 -4.78 -13.33
C ILE A 19 3.09 -4.84 -14.81
N PRO A 20 2.71 -5.87 -15.61
CA PRO A 20 3.09 -5.92 -17.03
C PRO A 20 2.56 -4.73 -17.83
N ALA A 21 1.34 -4.27 -17.56
CA ALA A 21 0.76 -3.11 -18.25
C ALA A 21 1.56 -1.82 -17.99
N PHE A 22 2.02 -1.59 -16.76
CA PHE A 22 2.90 -0.45 -16.46
C PHE A 22 4.26 -0.55 -17.14
N GLN A 23 4.78 -1.77 -17.26
CA GLN A 23 6.03 -2.03 -17.96
C GLN A 23 5.89 -1.69 -19.45
N ASP A 24 4.79 -2.10 -20.08
CA ASP A 24 4.51 -1.83 -21.49
C ASP A 24 4.19 -0.34 -21.74
N ASP A 25 3.28 0.25 -20.96
CA ASP A 25 2.79 1.63 -21.12
C ASP A 25 3.93 2.67 -21.00
N LEU A 26 4.90 2.42 -20.13
CA LEU A 26 6.06 3.29 -19.92
C LEU A 26 7.32 2.78 -20.64
N SER A 27 7.23 1.68 -21.39
CA SER A 27 8.34 1.03 -22.10
C SER A 27 9.55 0.75 -21.19
N LEU A 28 9.30 0.27 -19.98
CA LEU A 28 10.32 0.04 -18.96
C LEU A 28 11.07 -1.28 -19.19
N GLY A 29 12.39 -1.23 -19.06
CA GLY A 29 13.20 -2.43 -18.88
C GLY A 29 13.03 -3.06 -17.49
N GLU A 30 13.55 -4.28 -17.31
CA GLU A 30 13.47 -5.00 -16.02
C GLU A 30 14.13 -4.22 -14.87
N ALA A 31 15.29 -3.59 -15.13
CA ALA A 31 16.00 -2.79 -14.13
C ALA A 31 15.19 -1.55 -13.71
N GLU A 32 14.52 -0.90 -14.66
CA GLU A 32 13.70 0.29 -14.40
C GLU A 32 12.44 -0.09 -13.63
N LEU A 33 11.78 -1.19 -14.00
CA LEU A 33 10.67 -1.73 -13.23
C LEU A 33 11.12 -2.08 -11.80
N GLY A 34 12.29 -2.69 -11.64
CA GLY A 34 12.89 -2.95 -10.33
C GLY A 34 13.09 -1.68 -9.49
N LEU A 35 13.56 -0.59 -10.11
CA LEU A 35 13.69 0.72 -9.46
C LEU A 35 12.33 1.30 -9.05
N ALA A 36 11.31 1.16 -9.89
CA ALA A 36 9.95 1.59 -9.55
C ALA A 36 9.41 0.81 -8.33
N LEU A 37 9.57 -0.51 -8.33
CA LEU A 37 9.13 -1.41 -7.26
C LEU A 37 9.90 -1.18 -5.95
N LEU A 38 11.16 -0.76 -6.00
CA LEU A 38 11.90 -0.34 -4.82
C LEU A 38 11.19 0.80 -4.07
N GLY A 39 10.49 1.69 -4.79
CA GLY A 39 9.62 2.69 -4.19
C GLY A 39 8.62 2.07 -3.21
N ALA A 40 7.86 1.07 -3.64
CA ALA A 40 6.89 0.37 -2.79
C ALA A 40 7.54 -0.26 -1.56
N THR A 41 8.69 -0.91 -1.73
CA THR A 41 9.44 -1.52 -0.62
C THR A 41 9.89 -0.47 0.41
N LEU A 42 10.45 0.65 -0.05
CA LEU A 42 10.88 1.74 0.83
C LEU A 42 9.69 2.39 1.55
N GLY A 43 8.57 2.58 0.86
CA GLY A 43 7.33 3.07 1.45
C GLY A 43 6.83 2.16 2.56
N GLY A 44 6.82 0.85 2.30
CA GLY A 44 6.45 -0.16 3.29
C GLY A 44 7.33 -0.14 4.54
N PHE A 45 8.65 0.05 4.39
CA PHE A 45 9.54 0.24 5.54
C PHE A 45 9.22 1.50 6.34
N LEU A 46 8.87 2.61 5.67
CA LEU A 46 8.49 3.84 6.35
C LEU A 46 7.18 3.68 7.14
N ALA A 47 6.31 2.76 6.73
CA ALA A 47 5.07 2.48 7.45
C ALA A 47 5.31 1.90 8.85
N LEU A 48 6.45 1.27 9.12
CA LEU A 48 6.77 0.67 10.43
C LEU A 48 6.73 1.73 11.56
N PRO A 49 7.53 2.81 11.54
CA PRO A 49 7.45 3.85 12.56
C PRO A 49 6.14 4.66 12.50
N LEU A 50 5.60 4.89 11.29
CA LEU A 50 4.38 5.68 11.11
C LEU A 50 3.16 5.02 11.75
N SER A 51 3.02 3.70 11.55
CA SER A 51 1.89 2.93 12.06
C SER A 51 1.84 2.94 13.58
N GLY A 52 2.97 2.75 14.27
CA GLY A 52 3.05 2.84 15.73
C GLY A 52 2.56 4.20 16.25
N TRP A 53 2.99 5.29 15.60
CA TRP A 53 2.55 6.64 15.96
C TRP A 53 1.05 6.85 15.69
N ILE A 54 0.54 6.49 14.51
CA ILE A 54 -0.87 6.69 14.14
C ILE A 54 -1.81 5.85 15.01
N VAL A 55 -1.48 4.57 15.25
CA VAL A 55 -2.27 3.68 16.12
C VAL A 55 -2.34 4.25 17.53
N SER A 56 -1.22 4.73 18.07
CA SER A 56 -1.18 5.32 19.43
C SER A 56 -2.07 6.55 19.57
N ARG A 57 -2.27 7.31 18.49
CA ARG A 57 -2.97 8.59 18.51
C ARG A 57 -4.44 8.50 18.13
N SER A 58 -4.78 7.62 17.17
CA SER A 58 -6.11 7.55 16.55
C SER A 58 -6.83 6.21 16.79
N GLY A 59 -6.12 5.23 17.38
CA GLY A 59 -6.60 3.87 17.52
C GLY A 59 -6.55 3.06 16.22
N SER A 60 -6.40 1.75 16.35
CA SER A 60 -6.28 0.81 15.24
C SER A 60 -7.53 0.75 14.36
N ARG A 61 -8.74 0.89 14.93
CA ARG A 61 -10.00 0.87 14.16
C ARG A 61 -10.10 2.00 13.14
N ALA A 62 -9.82 3.24 13.56
CA ALA A 62 -9.91 4.40 12.66
C ALA A 62 -8.82 4.34 11.58
N MET A 63 -7.63 3.88 11.96
CA MET A 63 -6.52 3.69 11.03
C MET A 63 -6.82 2.62 9.97
N VAL A 64 -7.50 1.53 10.32
CA VAL A 64 -7.92 0.51 9.35
C VAL A 64 -8.87 1.10 8.30
N SER A 65 -9.91 1.83 8.71
CA SER A 65 -10.87 2.41 7.75
C SER A 65 -10.23 3.47 6.85
N GLY A 66 -9.43 4.37 7.43
CA GLY A 66 -8.75 5.42 6.68
C GLY A 66 -7.65 4.86 5.77
N GLY A 67 -6.88 3.88 6.27
CA GLY A 67 -5.82 3.20 5.53
C GLY A 67 -6.36 2.43 4.33
N LEU A 68 -7.49 1.72 4.47
CA LEU A 68 -8.11 1.00 3.35
C LEU A 68 -8.59 1.96 2.26
N ALA A 69 -9.20 3.09 2.63
CA ALA A 69 -9.60 4.10 1.67
C ALA A 69 -8.39 4.73 0.96
N ALA A 70 -7.33 5.06 1.69
CA ALA A 70 -6.10 5.60 1.12
C ALA A 70 -5.42 4.60 0.18
N PHE A 71 -5.33 3.33 0.56
CA PHE A 71 -4.74 2.27 -0.26
C PHE A 71 -5.52 2.07 -1.56
N ALA A 72 -6.86 2.02 -1.48
CA ALA A 72 -7.72 1.93 -2.65
C ALA A 72 -7.59 3.16 -3.56
N LEU A 73 -7.54 4.37 -3.00
CA LEU A 73 -7.34 5.59 -3.77
C LEU A 73 -5.99 5.58 -4.51
N LEU A 74 -4.91 5.21 -3.82
CA LEU A 74 -3.58 5.15 -4.42
C LEU A 74 -3.49 4.09 -5.54
N LEU A 75 -4.22 2.97 -5.42
CA LEU A 75 -4.36 2.01 -6.52
C LEU A 75 -4.97 2.64 -7.78
N VAL A 76 -5.99 3.48 -7.62
CA VAL A 76 -6.67 4.16 -8.74
C VAL A 76 -5.80 5.27 -9.32
N LEU A 77 -4.95 5.90 -8.51
CA LEU A 77 -4.05 6.98 -8.95
C LEU A 77 -2.75 6.47 -9.61
N LEU A 78 -2.33 5.24 -9.34
CA LEU A 78 -1.11 4.64 -9.91
C LEU A 78 -0.99 4.81 -11.44
N PRO A 79 -2.03 4.52 -12.26
CA PRO A 79 -1.99 4.68 -13.72
C PRO A 79 -1.80 6.12 -14.20
N LEU A 80 -1.94 7.12 -13.34
CA LEU A 80 -1.71 8.52 -13.68
C LEU A 80 -0.23 8.91 -13.66
N SER A 81 0.68 7.96 -13.44
CA SER A 81 2.11 8.18 -13.38
C SER A 81 2.72 8.18 -14.80
N PRO A 82 3.10 9.34 -15.37
CA PRO A 82 3.52 9.40 -16.77
C PRO A 82 4.98 9.00 -17.02
N THR A 83 5.76 8.80 -15.96
CA THR A 83 7.21 8.56 -16.03
C THR A 83 7.65 7.61 -14.93
N LEU A 84 8.84 7.02 -15.10
CA LEU A 84 9.46 6.14 -14.09
C LEU A 84 9.57 6.79 -12.70
N PRO A 85 10.09 8.03 -12.52
CA PRO A 85 10.14 8.64 -11.20
C PRO A 85 8.76 8.87 -10.58
N ALA A 86 7.76 9.25 -11.39
CA ALA A 86 6.39 9.42 -10.93
C ALA A 86 5.82 8.08 -10.45
N LEU A 87 6.05 7.00 -11.20
CA LEU A 87 5.62 5.65 -10.83
C LEU A 87 6.31 5.19 -9.54
N ALA A 88 7.62 5.43 -9.39
CA ALA A 88 8.36 5.11 -8.17
C ALA A 88 7.82 5.84 -6.94
N LEU A 89 7.48 7.13 -7.06
CA LEU A 89 6.87 7.91 -5.99
C LEU A 89 5.44 7.46 -5.67
N ALA A 90 4.63 7.16 -6.69
CA ALA A 90 3.29 6.62 -6.51
C ALA A 90 3.34 5.26 -5.80
N LEU A 91 4.28 4.39 -6.20
CA LEU A 91 4.52 3.10 -5.57
C LEU A 91 5.02 3.24 -4.14
N PHE A 92 5.88 4.23 -3.86
CA PHE A 92 6.27 4.56 -2.50
C PHE A 92 5.06 4.91 -1.61
N ALA A 93 4.18 5.79 -2.09
CA ALA A 93 2.96 6.12 -1.35
C ALA A 93 2.05 4.89 -1.18
N PHE A 94 1.87 4.10 -2.24
CA PHE A 94 1.07 2.88 -2.23
C PHE A 94 1.60 1.83 -1.23
N GLY A 95 2.91 1.61 -1.22
CA GLY A 95 3.60 0.71 -0.29
C GLY A 95 3.51 1.19 1.16
N ALA A 96 3.66 2.50 1.40
CA ALA A 96 3.49 3.08 2.72
C ALA A 96 2.05 2.92 3.25
N ALA A 97 1.05 3.18 2.41
CA ALA A 97 -0.35 3.01 2.78
C ALA A 97 -0.69 1.52 3.03
N GLY A 98 -0.24 0.62 2.16
CA GLY A 98 -0.45 -0.82 2.29
C GLY A 98 0.21 -1.39 3.55
N GLY A 99 1.48 -1.05 3.79
CA GLY A 99 2.19 -1.47 5.00
C GLY A 99 1.56 -0.93 6.28
N ALA A 100 1.13 0.34 6.29
CA ALA A 100 0.49 0.94 7.45
C ALA A 100 -0.86 0.28 7.74
N LEU A 101 -1.64 0.00 6.70
CA LEU A 101 -2.91 -0.70 6.78
C LEU A 101 -2.74 -2.14 7.30
N ASP A 102 -1.76 -2.89 6.79
CA ASP A 102 -1.47 -4.25 7.23
C ASP A 102 -1.15 -4.30 8.74
N ILE A 103 -0.27 -3.41 9.21
CA ILE A 103 0.08 -3.31 10.64
C ILE A 103 -1.16 -2.96 11.47
N ALA A 104 -1.96 -2.00 11.02
CA ALA A 104 -3.20 -1.60 11.71
C ALA A 104 -4.23 -2.73 11.77
N MET A 105 -4.36 -3.52 10.70
CA MET A 105 -5.24 -4.67 10.62
C MET A 105 -4.82 -5.77 11.59
N ASN A 106 -3.53 -6.08 11.64
CA ASN A 106 -2.97 -7.05 12.59
C ASN A 106 -3.15 -6.60 14.04
N ALA A 107 -2.87 -5.32 14.34
CA ALA A 107 -3.09 -4.76 15.68
C ALA A 107 -4.58 -4.79 16.09
N GLN A 108 -5.49 -4.46 15.18
CA GLN A 108 -6.93 -4.48 15.43
C GLN A 108 -7.45 -5.91 15.61
N GLY A 109 -6.94 -6.88 14.85
CA GLY A 109 -7.28 -8.29 15.02
C GLY A 109 -6.93 -8.78 16.42
N LEU A 110 -5.70 -8.52 16.85
CA LEU A 110 -5.23 -8.89 18.19
C LEU A 110 -6.03 -8.21 19.32
N ALA A 111 -6.44 -6.95 19.13
CA ALA A 111 -7.28 -6.26 20.10
C ALA A 111 -8.68 -6.90 20.25
N LEU A 112 -9.23 -7.46 19.17
CA LEU A 112 -10.51 -8.16 19.19
C LEU A 112 -10.42 -9.58 19.77
N GLU A 113 -9.26 -10.23 19.69
CA GLU A 113 -9.04 -11.56 20.30
C GLU A 113 -8.89 -11.50 21.83
N ARG A 114 -8.46 -10.35 22.36
CA ARG A 114 -8.23 -10.13 23.79
C ARG A 114 -9.43 -9.59 24.56
N GLY A 115 -10.50 -9.19 23.87
CA GLY A 115 -11.74 -8.67 24.45
C GLY A 115 -12.87 -9.68 24.33
#